data_AF-A0AAD5N811-F1
#
_entry.id   AF-A0AAD5N811-F1
#
_cell.length_a   1.000
_cell.length_b   1.000
_cell.length_c   1.000
_cell.angle_alpha   90.00
_cell.angle_beta   90.00
_cell.angle_gamma   90.00
#
_symmetry.space_group_name_H-M   'P 1'
#
loop_
_entity.id
_entity.type
_entity.pdbx_description
1 polymer ?
#
loop_
_entity_poly.entity_id
_entity_poly.type
_entity_poly.pdbx_seq_one_letter_code
_entity_poly.pdbx_strand_id
1 'polypeptide(L)' 'MMAQGGQMMCMMHLAPIPPQHLTIGGAISTTNIIMANWSRTMWQNVINRAVRMLASGPFRLHFASASAVVSGN' A
#
# COMPACT_ATOMS: atom_id res chain seq x y z
N MET A 1 25.47 -1.29 47.99
CA MET A 1 24.78 -2.34 47.22
C MET A 1 23.38 -1.86 46.90
N MET A 2 23.13 -1.39 45.68
CA MET A 2 21.78 -1.19 45.13
C MET A 2 21.85 -1.55 43.65
N ALA A 3 21.09 -2.56 43.26
CA ALA A 3 21.06 -3.12 41.92
C ALA A 3 20.49 -2.08 40.94
N GLN A 4 21.25 -1.74 39.91
CA GLN A 4 20.71 -1.10 38.72
C GLN A 4 19.72 -2.07 38.10
N GLY A 5 18.43 -1.72 38.15
CA GLY A 5 17.39 -2.38 37.38
C GLY A 5 17.72 -2.22 35.91
N GLY A 6 18.41 -3.21 35.35
CA GLY A 6 18.68 -3.32 33.92
C GLY A 6 17.36 -3.40 33.20
N GLN A 7 16.94 -2.28 32.61
CA GLN A 7 15.87 -2.28 31.63
C GLN A 7 16.35 -3.11 30.45
N MET A 8 15.97 -4.39 30.43
CA MET A 8 15.91 -5.18 29.21
C MET A 8 14.89 -4.51 28.29
N MET A 9 15.30 -3.44 27.61
CA MET A 9 14.71 -3.10 26.34
C MET A 9 15.05 -4.29 25.43
N CYS A 10 14.09 -5.19 25.25
CA CYS A 10 14.07 -6.05 24.07
C CYS A 10 13.96 -5.10 22.87
N MET A 11 15.10 -4.58 22.42
CA MET A 11 15.24 -3.79 21.23
C MET A 11 15.00 -4.76 20.08
N MET A 12 13.73 -4.97 19.77
CA MET A 12 13.29 -5.79 18.67
C MET A 12 13.89 -5.15 17.42
N HIS A 13 14.98 -5.74 16.92
CA HIS A 13 15.65 -5.30 15.70
C HIS A 13 14.73 -5.64 14.53
N LEU A 14 13.69 -4.82 14.37
CA LEU A 14 12.78 -4.87 13.24
C LEU A 14 13.55 -4.29 12.06
N ALA A 15 14.22 -5.18 11.30
CA ALA A 15 14.78 -4.78 10.02
C ALA A 15 13.67 -4.19 9.14
N PRO A 16 13.93 -3.13 8.36
CA PRO A 16 12.96 -2.57 7.45
C PRO A 16 12.40 -3.66 6.52
N ILE A 17 11.07 -3.69 6.34
CA ILE A 17 10.43 -4.64 5.44
C ILE A 17 10.89 -4.33 4.01
N PRO A 18 11.43 -5.31 3.26
CA PRO A 18 11.85 -5.10 1.88
C PRO A 18 10.70 -4.59 1.00
N PRO A 19 10.94 -3.66 0.05
CA PRO A 19 9.88 -3.06 -0.78
C PRO A 19 9.07 -4.07 -1.59
N GLN A 20 9.67 -5.21 -1.94
CA GLN A 20 9.00 -6.28 -2.67
C GLN A 20 7.80 -6.85 -1.90
N HIS A 21 7.86 -6.85 -0.56
CA HIS A 21 6.77 -7.31 0.31
C HIS A 21 5.71 -6.24 0.56
N LEU A 22 6.00 -4.98 0.21
CA LEU A 22 5.08 -3.84 0.32
C LEU A 22 4.39 -3.51 -1.02
N THR A 23 4.70 -4.26 -2.06
CA THR A 23 4.18 -4.04 -3.41
C THR A 23 3.16 -5.11 -3.75
N ILE A 24 1.98 -4.69 -4.22
CA ILE A 24 0.95 -5.57 -4.76
C ILE A 24 0.76 -5.20 -6.23
N GLY A 25 0.86 -6.20 -7.10
CA GLY A 25 0.63 -6.05 -8.54
C GLY A 25 -0.50 -6.96 -9.02
N GLY A 26 -1.05 -6.66 -10.19
CA GLY A 26 -2.11 -7.47 -10.80
C GLY A 26 -2.61 -6.88 -12.12
N ALA A 27 -3.58 -7.56 -12.73
CA ALA A 27 -4.25 -7.11 -13.94
C ALA A 27 -5.72 -6.80 -13.66
N ILE A 28 -6.26 -5.77 -14.30
CA ILE A 28 -7.67 -5.41 -14.23
C ILE A 28 -8.31 -5.79 -15.56
N SER A 29 -9.25 -6.74 -15.52
CA SER A 29 -10.09 -7.10 -16.66
C SER A 29 -11.47 -6.49 -16.50
N THR A 30 -12.03 -5.98 -17.59
CA THR A 30 -13.41 -5.48 -17.62
C THR A 30 -14.12 -6.02 -18.86
N THR A 31 -15.42 -6.27 -18.74
CA THR A 31 -16.30 -6.60 -19.86
C THR A 31 -16.92 -5.35 -20.49
N ASN A 32 -16.77 -4.19 -19.85
CA ASN A 32 -17.30 -2.93 -20.35
C ASN A 32 -16.36 -2.36 -21.42
N ILE A 33 -16.84 -2.33 -22.67
CA ILE A 33 -16.07 -1.89 -23.84
C ILE A 33 -15.60 -0.43 -23.72
N ILE A 34 -16.36 0.42 -23.03
CA ILE A 34 -15.98 1.84 -22.83
C ILE A 34 -14.76 1.89 -21.92
N MET A 35 -14.79 1.16 -20.79
CA MET A 35 -13.68 1.11 -19.84
C MET A 35 -12.43 0.42 -20.43
N ALA A 36 -12.63 -0.58 -21.31
CA ALA A 36 -11.51 -1.20 -22.02
C ALA A 36 -10.74 -0.22 -22.91
N ASN A 37 -11.42 0.81 -23.42
CA ASN A 37 -10.82 1.87 -24.24
C ASN A 37 -10.37 3.10 -23.43
N TRP A 38 -10.45 3.06 -22.10
CA TRP A 38 -9.99 4.16 -21.26
C TRP A 38 -8.48 4.32 -21.34
N SER A 39 -8.04 5.59 -21.35
CA SER A 39 -6.62 5.91 -21.28
C SER A 39 -6.02 5.50 -19.94
N ARG A 40 -4.69 5.37 -19.89
CA ARG A 40 -3.95 5.11 -18.64
C ARG A 40 -4.30 6.11 -17.54
N THR A 41 -4.48 7.39 -17.88
CA THR A 41 -4.87 8.45 -16.93
C THR A 41 -6.26 8.23 -16.35
N MET A 42 -7.22 7.78 -17.16
CA MET A 42 -8.58 7.47 -16.68
C MET A 42 -8.56 6.30 -15.70
N TRP A 43 -7.83 5.23 -16.02
CA TRP A 43 -7.63 4.11 -15.09
C TRP A 43 -6.90 4.54 -13.81
N GLN A 44 -5.87 5.37 -13.94
CA GLN A 44 -5.13 5.92 -12.80
C GLN A 44 -6.04 6.69 -11.85
N ASN A 45 -7.02 7.45 -12.36
CA ASN A 45 -7.99 8.17 -11.52
C ASN A 45 -8.85 7.21 -10.68
N VAL A 46 -9.30 6.09 -11.26
CA VAL A 46 -10.08 5.09 -10.54
C VAL A 46 -9.26 4.43 -9.44
N ILE A 47 -8.03 4.02 -9.75
CA ILE A 47 -7.17 3.34 -8.78
C ILE A 47 -6.71 4.30 -7.68
N ASN A 48 -6.40 5.56 -8.00
CA ASN A 48 -6.13 6.58 -7.00
C ASN A 48 -7.30 6.76 -6.03
N ARG A 49 -8.54 6.71 -6.54
CA ARG A 49 -9.72 6.77 -5.68
C ARG A 49 -9.83 5.53 -4.78
N ALA A 50 -9.56 4.34 -5.30
CA ALA A 50 -9.56 3.11 -4.49
C ALA A 50 -8.52 3.19 -3.35
N VAL A 51 -7.29 3.64 -3.64
CA VAL A 51 -6.25 3.85 -2.63
C VAL A 51 -6.69 4.85 -1.56
N ARG A 52 -7.29 5.97 -1.97
CA ARG A 52 -7.82 6.98 -1.02
C ARG A 52 -8.93 6.42 -0.13
N MET A 53 -9.83 5.61 -0.69
CA MET A 53 -10.90 4.98 0.09
C MET A 53 -10.31 4.03 1.15
N LEU A 54 -9.31 3.22 0.79
CA LEU A 54 -8.60 2.35 1.72
C LEU A 54 -7.88 3.16 2.82
N ALA A 55 -7.22 4.26 2.44
CA ALA A 55 -6.52 5.15 3.35
C ALA A 55 -7.47 5.95 4.28
N SER A 56 -8.72 6.18 3.88
CA SER A 56 -9.72 6.87 4.71
C SER A 56 -10.52 5.94 5.62
N GLY A 57 -10.47 4.63 5.37
CA GLY A 57 -11.34 3.64 6.01
C GLY A 57 -10.69 2.89 7.17
N PRO A 58 -11.23 1.71 7.53
CA PRO A 58 -10.70 0.88 8.62
C PRO A 58 -9.24 0.41 8.39
N PHE A 59 -8.76 0.47 7.14
CA PHE A 59 -7.39 0.13 6.78
C PHE A 59 -6.42 1.34 6.76
N ARG A 60 -6.84 2.51 7.26
CA ARG A 60 -6.06 3.76 7.22
C ARG A 60 -4.59 3.59 7.61
N LEU A 61 -4.30 2.92 8.71
CA LEU A 61 -2.93 2.75 9.20
C LEU A 61 -2.04 1.92 8.26
N HIS A 62 -2.64 1.02 7.47
CA HIS A 62 -1.91 0.17 6.53
C HIS A 62 -1.72 0.83 5.15
N PHE A 63 -2.59 1.77 4.79
CA PHE A 63 -2.60 2.41 3.47
C PHE A 63 -2.33 3.92 3.51
N ALA A 64 -1.96 4.49 4.66
CA ALA A 64 -1.75 5.93 4.84
C ALA A 64 -0.75 6.52 3.82
N SER A 65 0.28 5.76 3.47
CA SER A 65 1.31 6.13 2.48
C SER A 65 1.24 5.30 1.21
N ALA A 66 0.14 4.58 0.97
CA ALA A 66 0.01 3.77 -0.23
C ALA A 66 -0.13 4.65 -1.47
N SER A 67 0.49 4.21 -2.56
CA SER A 67 0.36 4.81 -3.89
C SER A 67 0.17 3.71 -4.91
N ALA A 68 -0.47 4.02 -6.03
CA ALA A 68 -0.68 3.06 -7.10
C ALA A 68 -0.24 3.64 -8.45
N VAL A 69 0.19 2.75 -9.33
CA VAL A 69 0.60 3.08 -10.69
C VAL A 69 -0.09 2.11 -11.63
N VAL A 70 -0.69 2.65 -12.70
CA VAL A 70 -1.22 1.85 -13.80
C VAL A 70 -0.16 1.79 -14.89
N SER A 71 0.38 0.61 -15.13
CA SER A 71 1.14 0.30 -16.35
C SER A 71 0.19 -0.22 -17.41
N GLY A 72 0.43 0.14 -18.66
CA GLY A 72 -0.15 -0.53 -19.83
C GLY A 72 0.91 -1.43 -20.45
N ASN A 73 0.45 -2.43 -21.21
CA ASN A 73 1.29 -3.08 -22.22
C ASN A 73 1.61 -2.09 -23.35
#